data_AF-A0A4P0YB58-F1
#
_entry.id   AF-A0A4P0YB58-F1
#
_cell.length_a   1.000
_cell.length_b   1.000
_cell.length_c   1.000
_cell.angle_alpha   90.00
_cell.angle_beta   90.00
_cell.angle_gamma   90.00
#
_symmetry.space_group_name_H-M   'P 1'
#
loop_
_entity.id
_entity.type
_entity.pdbx_description
1 polymer ?
#
loop_
_entity_poly.entity_id
_entity_poly.type
_entity_poly.pdbx_seq_one_letter_code
_entity_poly.pdbx_strand_id
1 'polypeptide(L)'
;MVKLPRQLIAGLQKHDNFSLQLGTVVRRFKRNADKSWTVTLADADNRRQKRVIKAKFIFIGAGGAALTLLQETGIPQAKEYAGFPVGGQFLVCENPEVVNHHLAKVYGQAEVGAPPMSGAAHRYPYYRR
;
A
#
# COMPACT_ATOMS: atom_id res chain seq x y z
N MET A 1 -9.84 8.25 5.58
CA MET A 1 -8.96 7.54 4.60
C MET A 1 -9.00 6.01 4.67
N VAL A 2 -9.44 5.35 5.75
CA VAL A 2 -9.32 3.86 5.91
C VAL A 2 -10.61 3.07 5.64
N LYS A 3 -11.68 3.72 5.17
CA LYS A 3 -13.03 3.12 5.09
C LYS A 3 -13.17 2.09 3.96
N LEU A 4 -12.64 2.39 2.78
CA LEU A 4 -12.79 1.54 1.59
C LEU A 4 -12.08 0.18 1.72
N PRO A 5 -10.80 0.09 2.15
CA PRO A 5 -10.16 -1.21 2.32
C PRO A 5 -10.89 -2.14 3.31
N ARG A 6 -11.46 -1.56 4.38
CA ARG A 6 -12.24 -2.33 5.38
C ARG A 6 -13.53 -2.90 4.78
N GLN A 7 -14.23 -2.13 3.95
CA GLN A 7 -15.44 -2.60 3.27
C GLN A 7 -15.14 -3.72 2.28
N LEU A 8 -14.05 -3.63 1.53
CA LEU A 8 -13.60 -4.68 0.62
C LEU A 8 -13.28 -5.98 1.37
N ILE A 9 -12.50 -5.90 2.45
CA ILE A 9 -12.18 -7.06 3.29
C ILE A 9 -13.45 -7.67 3.89
N ALA A 10 -14.38 -6.85 4.41
CA ALA A 10 -15.65 -7.32 4.94
C ALA A 10 -16.51 -8.04 3.89
N GLY A 11 -16.40 -7.66 2.62
CA GLY A 11 -17.01 -8.40 1.51
C GLY A 11 -16.36 -9.77 1.31
N LEU A 12 -15.03 -9.82 1.26
CA LEU A 12 -14.27 -11.06 1.05
C LEU A 12 -14.45 -12.07 2.19
N GLN A 13 -14.58 -11.62 3.43
CA GLN A 13 -14.81 -12.48 4.60
C GLN A 13 -16.13 -13.25 4.57
N LYS A 14 -17.05 -12.92 3.65
CA LYS A 14 -18.30 -13.67 3.46
C LYS A 14 -18.12 -14.96 2.66
N HIS A 15 -16.93 -15.24 2.13
CA HIS A 15 -16.65 -16.42 1.35
C HIS A 15 -15.80 -17.43 2.14
N ASP A 16 -16.20 -18.70 2.13
CA ASP A 16 -15.54 -19.77 2.90
C ASP A 16 -14.10 -20.07 2.48
N ASN A 17 -13.71 -19.67 1.26
CA ASN A 17 -12.37 -19.86 0.71
C ASN A 17 -11.43 -18.67 0.97
N PHE A 18 -11.84 -17.72 1.81
CA PHE A 18 -11.02 -16.56 2.19
C PHE A 18 -10.65 -16.61 3.68
N SER A 19 -9.37 -16.42 3.97
CA SER A 19 -8.86 -16.31 5.34
C SER A 19 -8.04 -15.03 5.47
N LEU A 20 -8.38 -14.19 6.46
CA LEU A 20 -7.61 -13.00 6.81
C LEU A 20 -6.75 -13.28 8.04
N GLN A 21 -5.44 -13.05 7.94
CA GLN A 21 -4.52 -13.13 9.08
C GLN A 21 -3.88 -11.76 9.31
N LEU A 22 -4.34 -11.07 10.35
CA LEU A 22 -3.75 -9.83 10.85
C LEU A 22 -2.67 -10.16 11.90
N GLY A 23 -1.87 -9.16 12.30
CA GLY A 23 -0.78 -9.38 13.27
C GLY A 23 0.25 -10.42 12.82
N THR A 24 0.34 -10.69 11.52
CA THR A 24 1.18 -11.74 10.95
C THR A 24 2.18 -11.14 10.00
N VAL A 25 3.45 -11.49 10.16
CA VAL A 25 4.55 -10.96 9.36
C VAL A 25 5.18 -12.08 8.56
N VAL A 26 5.37 -11.85 7.26
CA VAL A 26 6.13 -12.74 6.38
C VAL A 26 7.63 -12.57 6.67
N ARG A 27 8.35 -13.67 6.81
CA ARG A 27 9.77 -13.69 7.18
C ARG A 27 10.69 -14.30 6.15
N ARG A 28 10.16 -15.18 5.30
CA ARG A 28 10.96 -15.89 4.30
C ARG A 28 10.07 -16.49 3.23
N PHE A 29 10.56 -16.44 2.00
CA PHE A 29 10.05 -17.20 0.87
C PHE A 29 11.04 -18.31 0.50
N LYS A 30 10.52 -19.47 0.11
CA LYS A 30 11.30 -20.54 -0.52
C LYS A 30 10.50 -21.08 -1.69
N ARG A 31 11.07 -21.06 -2.89
CA ARG A 31 10.50 -21.74 -4.05
C ARG A 31 10.78 -23.24 -3.94
N ASN A 32 9.74 -24.04 -4.11
CA ASN A 32 9.84 -25.51 -4.10
C ASN A 32 10.12 -26.03 -5.52
N ALA A 33 10.53 -27.29 -5.63
CA ALA A 33 10.87 -27.93 -6.91
C ALA A 33 9.65 -28.02 -7.87
N ASP A 34 8.45 -28.18 -7.32
CA ASP A 34 7.17 -28.18 -8.05
C ASP A 34 6.69 -26.77 -8.45
N LYS A 35 7.54 -25.75 -8.29
CA LYS A 35 7.24 -24.33 -8.49
C LYS A 35 6.16 -23.77 -7.55
N SER A 36 5.76 -24.48 -6.50
CA SER A 36 4.99 -23.88 -5.41
C SER A 36 5.91 -23.09 -4.47
N TRP A 37 5.33 -22.45 -3.46
CA TRP A 37 6.02 -21.65 -2.47
C TRP A 37 5.81 -22.19 -1.07
N THR A 38 6.87 -22.17 -0.29
CA THR A 38 6.84 -22.32 1.15
C THR A 38 7.09 -20.94 1.76
N VAL A 39 6.14 -20.44 2.55
CA VAL A 39 6.23 -19.10 3.17
C VAL A 39 6.33 -19.28 4.68
N THR A 40 7.37 -18.69 5.27
CA THR A 40 7.53 -18.63 6.73
C THR A 40 6.88 -17.38 7.27
N LEU A 41 6.00 -17.55 8.24
CA LEU A 41 5.26 -16.50 8.93
C LEU A 41 5.68 -16.46 10.39
N ALA A 42 5.55 -15.30 11.01
CA ALA A 42 5.64 -15.14 12.45
C ALA A 42 4.54 -14.21 12.95
N ASP A 43 4.21 -14.31 14.23
CA ASP A 43 3.39 -13.31 14.89
C ASP A 43 4.16 -11.97 14.98
N ALA A 44 3.44 -10.85 14.86
CA ALA A 44 3.99 -9.51 14.97
C ALA A 44 4.56 -9.26 16.38
N ASP A 45 3.84 -9.75 17.40
CA ASP A 45 4.15 -9.57 18.81
C ASP A 45 5.09 -10.67 19.33
N ASN A 46 5.06 -11.86 18.71
CA ASN A 46 5.97 -12.96 19.04
C ASN A 46 6.72 -13.50 17.82
N ARG A 47 7.84 -12.83 17.51
CA ARG A 47 8.68 -13.17 16.34
C ARG A 47 9.40 -14.52 16.44
N ARG A 48 9.41 -15.16 17.61
CA ARG A 48 10.07 -16.46 17.83
C ARG A 48 9.19 -17.63 17.41
N GLN A 49 7.86 -17.49 17.51
CA GLN A 49 6.93 -18.50 17.02
C GLN A 49 6.76 -18.37 15.50
N LYS A 50 7.41 -19.28 14.78
CA LYS A 50 7.31 -19.36 13.32
C LYS A 50 6.34 -20.46 12.93
N ARG A 51 5.55 -20.18 11.89
CA ARG A 51 4.72 -21.18 11.21
C ARG A 51 4.96 -21.12 9.71
N VAL A 52 4.58 -22.17 9.01
CA VAL A 52 4.82 -22.31 7.57
C VAL A 52 3.51 -22.57 6.84
N ILE A 53 3.32 -21.90 5.72
CA ILE A 53 2.22 -22.18 4.78
C ILE A 53 2.78 -22.53 3.40
N LYS A 54 1.99 -23.28 2.63
CA LYS A 54 2.28 -23.56 1.22
C LYS A 54 1.32 -22.78 0.33
N ALA A 55 1.83 -22.21 -0.74
CA ALA A 55 1.04 -21.44 -1.71
C ALA A 55 1.46 -21.79 -3.13
N LYS A 56 0.50 -21.92 -4.05
CA LYS A 56 0.81 -22.10 -5.49
C LYS A 56 1.25 -20.78 -6.12
N PHE A 57 0.64 -19.67 -5.70
CA PHE A 57 0.88 -18.32 -6.19
C PHE A 57 0.98 -17.35 -5.01
N ILE A 58 1.76 -16.28 -5.19
CA ILE A 58 1.93 -15.22 -4.19
C ILE A 58 1.73 -13.88 -4.89
N PHE A 59 0.93 -13.01 -4.28
CA PHE A 59 0.80 -11.61 -4.64
C PHE A 59 1.38 -10.75 -3.50
N ILE A 60 2.27 -9.80 -3.83
CA ILE A 60 2.93 -8.93 -2.83
C ILE A 60 2.31 -7.54 -2.90
N GLY A 61 1.31 -7.28 -2.05
CA GLY A 61 0.64 -5.99 -1.89
C GLY A 61 1.09 -5.21 -0.65
N ALA A 62 2.40 -5.10 -0.41
CA ALA A 62 2.95 -4.61 0.87
C ALA A 62 3.30 -3.10 0.89
N GLY A 63 2.74 -2.31 -0.01
CA GLY A 63 3.03 -0.87 -0.12
C GLY A 63 4.53 -0.60 -0.27
N GLY A 64 5.09 0.27 0.58
CA GLY A 64 6.51 0.61 0.56
C GLY A 64 7.46 -0.57 0.80
N ALA A 65 7.00 -1.67 1.39
CA ALA A 65 7.81 -2.88 1.61
C ALA A 65 7.74 -3.89 0.45
N ALA A 66 6.99 -3.61 -0.61
CA ALA A 66 6.76 -4.57 -1.69
C ALA A 66 8.05 -5.01 -2.39
N LEU A 67 8.96 -4.05 -2.69
CA LEU A 67 10.23 -4.37 -3.34
C LEU A 67 11.13 -5.23 -2.46
N THR A 68 11.21 -4.92 -1.16
CA THR A 68 12.00 -5.70 -0.20
C THR A 68 11.52 -7.15 -0.16
N LEU A 69 10.20 -7.38 -0.03
CA LEU A 69 9.64 -8.73 -0.04
C LEU A 69 9.83 -9.43 -1.39
N LEU A 70 9.74 -8.70 -2.51
CA LEU A 70 10.02 -9.25 -3.84
C LEU A 70 11.47 -9.72 -3.94
N GLN A 71 12.43 -8.94 -3.45
CA GLN A 71 13.85 -9.30 -3.43
C GLN A 71 14.12 -10.52 -2.54
N GLU A 72 13.43 -10.66 -1.40
CA GLU A 72 13.51 -11.85 -0.53
C GLU A 72 13.04 -13.14 -1.23
N THR A 73 12.29 -13.06 -2.32
CA THR A 73 11.90 -14.25 -3.09
C THR A 73 13.07 -14.92 -3.82
N GLY A 74 14.15 -14.18 -4.07
CA GLY A 74 15.34 -14.65 -4.78
C GLY A 74 15.12 -14.96 -6.27
N ILE A 75 13.97 -14.57 -6.85
CA ILE A 75 13.74 -14.75 -8.29
C ILE A 75 14.62 -13.80 -9.09
N PRO A 76 15.14 -14.19 -10.27
CA PRO A 76 16.04 -13.35 -11.07
C PRO A 76 15.44 -11.98 -11.40
N GLN A 77 14.15 -11.93 -11.73
CA GLN A 77 13.43 -10.72 -12.11
C GLN A 77 13.41 -9.67 -11.00
N ALA A 78 13.51 -10.07 -9.72
CA ALA A 78 13.50 -9.12 -8.61
C ALA A 78 14.70 -8.14 -8.65
N LYS A 79 15.80 -8.52 -9.33
CA LYS A 79 16.99 -7.68 -9.50
C LYS A 79 16.80 -6.55 -10.52
N GLU A 80 15.79 -6.66 -11.38
CA GLU A 80 15.49 -5.69 -12.43
C GLU A 80 14.66 -4.50 -11.91
N TYR A 81 14.15 -4.59 -10.66
CA TYR A 81 13.32 -3.57 -10.05
C TYR A 81 14.09 -2.80 -8.98
N ALA A 82 13.90 -1.48 -8.97
CA ALA A 82 14.34 -0.56 -7.94
C ALA A 82 13.16 0.27 -7.43
N GLY A 83 13.30 0.79 -6.21
CA GLY A 83 12.29 1.62 -5.57
C GLY A 83 12.84 3.03 -5.40
N PHE A 84 12.07 4.02 -5.81
CA PHE A 84 12.36 5.42 -5.53
C PHE A 84 11.36 5.94 -4.49
N PRO A 85 11.71 5.94 -3.19
CA PRO A 85 10.78 6.35 -2.15
C PRO A 85 10.55 7.86 -2.23
N VAL A 86 9.30 8.26 -2.42
CA VAL A 86 8.89 9.67 -2.39
C VAL A 86 8.18 9.95 -1.08
N GLY A 87 8.74 10.85 -0.28
CA GLY A 87 8.14 11.32 0.96
C GLY A 87 7.04 12.36 0.69
N GLY A 88 6.02 12.37 1.53
CA GLY A 88 4.99 13.40 1.55
C GLY A 88 4.61 13.70 3.00
N GLN A 89 4.28 14.95 3.28
CA GLN A 89 3.81 15.39 4.58
C GLN A 89 2.48 16.09 4.42
N PHE A 90 1.56 15.83 5.34
CA PHE A 90 0.29 16.52 5.44
C PHE A 90 0.35 17.43 6.66
N LEU A 91 0.20 18.72 6.43
CA LEU A 91 0.08 19.71 7.50
C LEU A 91 -1.38 20.13 7.61
N VAL A 92 -1.88 20.24 8.84
CA VAL A 92 -3.24 20.67 9.12
C VAL A 92 -3.16 21.97 9.93
N CYS A 93 -3.82 23.02 9.45
CA CYS A 93 -3.93 24.30 10.13
C CYS A 93 -5.41 24.70 10.15
N GLU A 94 -5.93 24.99 11.35
CA GLU A 94 -7.31 25.43 11.55
C GLU A 94 -7.41 26.96 11.73
N ASN A 95 -6.28 27.67 11.82
CA ASN A 95 -6.27 29.13 11.94
C ASN A 95 -6.61 29.78 10.59
N PRO A 96 -7.78 30.43 10.45
CA PRO A 96 -8.22 30.99 9.19
C PRO A 96 -7.32 32.15 8.71
N GLU A 97 -6.69 32.92 9.61
CA GLU A 97 -5.78 33.99 9.22
C GLU A 97 -4.55 33.43 8.51
N VAL A 98 -3.92 32.39 9.06
CA VAL A 98 -2.74 31.73 8.47
C VAL A 98 -3.11 31.02 7.16
N VAL A 99 -4.25 30.32 7.14
CA VAL A 99 -4.74 29.64 5.92
C VAL A 99 -4.99 30.64 4.78
N ASN A 100 -5.53 31.82 5.08
CA ASN A 100 -5.80 32.86 4.08
C ASN A 100 -4.52 33.44 3.46
N HIS A 101 -3.37 33.36 4.14
CA HIS A 101 -2.08 33.76 3.58
C HIS A 101 -1.44 32.70 2.68
N HIS A 102 -1.96 31.47 2.62
CA HIS A 102 -1.38 30.37 1.85
C HIS A 102 -2.08 30.13 0.51
N LEU A 103 -1.45 30.60 -0.57
CA LEU A 103 -1.84 30.27 -1.95
C LEU A 103 -1.28 28.88 -2.34
N ALA A 104 -1.82 27.82 -1.76
CA ALA A 104 -1.39 26.45 -2.08
C ALA A 104 -1.89 26.00 -3.46
N LYS A 105 -1.09 25.17 -4.14
CA LYS A 105 -1.50 24.47 -5.36
C LYS A 105 -2.48 23.36 -4.97
N VAL A 106 -3.77 23.58 -5.22
CA VAL A 106 -4.83 22.63 -4.91
C VAL A 106 -4.92 21.59 -6.04
N TYR A 107 -4.75 20.31 -5.71
CA TYR A 107 -5.07 19.21 -6.63
C TYR A 107 -6.56 18.90 -6.49
N GLY A 108 -7.39 19.56 -7.31
CA GLY A 108 -8.82 19.27 -7.47
C GLY A 108 -9.09 18.27 -8.60
N GLN A 109 -10.37 17.91 -8.79
CA GLN A 109 -10.78 17.11 -9.96
C GLN A 109 -10.32 17.82 -11.26
N ALA A 110 -9.66 17.08 -12.15
CA ALA A 110 -9.28 17.61 -13.45
C ALA A 110 -10.53 17.88 -14.31
N GLU A 111 -10.53 18.97 -15.07
CA GLU A 111 -11.57 19.25 -16.05
C GLU A 111 -11.64 18.13 -17.11
N VAL A 112 -12.84 17.91 -17.66
CA VAL A 112 -13.06 16.91 -18.71
C VAL A 112 -12.24 17.32 -19.94
N GLY A 113 -11.19 16.55 -20.24
CA GLY A 113 -10.31 16.77 -21.40
C GLY A 113 -8.84 17.07 -21.06
N ALA A 114 -8.49 17.26 -19.78
CA ALA A 114 -7.09 17.47 -19.38
C ALA A 114 -6.25 16.17 -19.55
N PRO A 115 -4.98 16.26 -19.99
CA PRO A 115 -4.11 15.10 -20.14
C PRO A 115 -4.04 14.25 -18.88
N PRO A 116 -3.95 12.91 -18.99
CA PRO A 116 -4.11 11.98 -17.86
C PRO A 116 -3.03 12.10 -16.75
N MET A 117 -2.01 12.95 -16.91
CA MET A 117 -1.02 13.28 -15.87
C MET A 117 -1.03 14.74 -15.40
N SER A 118 -1.88 15.61 -15.95
CA SER A 118 -1.97 16.99 -15.46
C SER A 118 -2.91 17.08 -14.26
N GLY A 119 -2.33 17.21 -13.06
CA GLY A 119 -3.04 17.81 -11.93
C GLY A 119 -3.33 19.27 -12.29
N ALA A 120 -4.59 19.58 -12.60
CA ALA A 120 -5.01 20.95 -12.90
C ALA A 120 -4.71 21.85 -11.69
N ALA A 121 -3.75 22.76 -11.87
CA ALA A 121 -3.27 23.65 -10.83
C ALA A 121 -4.07 24.96 -10.92
N HIS A 122 -5.21 25.05 -10.26
CA HIS A 122 -5.90 26.33 -10.13
C HIS A 122 -5.53 27.02 -8.81
N ARG A 123 -5.32 28.33 -8.89
CA ARG A 123 -5.33 29.22 -7.73
C ARG A 123 -6.77 29.62 -7.47
N TYR A 124 -7.45 28.98 -6.53
CA TYR A 124 -8.75 29.44 -6.05
C TYR A 124 -8.58 30.11 -4.68
N PRO A 125 -9.21 31.28 -4.43
CA PRO A 125 -9.41 31.75 -3.08
C PRO A 125 -10.32 30.75 -2.34
N TYR A 126 -9.89 30.31 -1.17
CA TYR A 126 -10.63 29.36 -0.35
C TYR A 126 -11.90 30.04 0.19
N TYR A 127 -13.07 29.54 -0.17
CA TYR A 127 -14.31 29.77 0.56
C TYR A 127 -14.96 28.40 0.77
N ARG A 128 -14.96 27.92 2.02
CA ARG A 128 -15.74 26.75 2.45
C ARG A 128 -17.10 27.23 2.96
N ARG A 129 -18.15 26.49 2.61
CA ARG A 129 -19.18 26.14 3.59
C ARG A 129 -18.73 24.89 4.33
#